data_AF-X1BCR0-F1
#
_entry.id   AF-X1BCR0-F1
#
_cell.length_a   1.000
_cell.length_b   1.000
_cell.length_c   1.000
_cell.angle_alpha   90.00
_cell.angle_beta   90.00
_cell.angle_gamma   90.00
#
_symmetry.space_group_name_H-M   'P 1'
#
loop_
_entity.id
_entity.type
_entity.pdbx_description
1 polymer ?
#
loop_
_entity_poly.entity_id
_entity_poly.type
_entity_poly.pdbx_seq_one_letter_code
_entity_poly.pdbx_strand_id
1 'polypeptide(L)' 'MAMQAYCMKCKAKREMKDARSITMKNGRPATQGVCPTCGTKMFRIGKG' A
#
# COMPACT_ATOMS: atom_id res chain seq x y z
N MET A 1 -13.03 -5.18 -0.80
CA MET A 1 -12.33 -4.53 0.34
C MET A 1 -11.14 -3.75 -0.20
N ALA A 2 -11.28 -2.44 -0.32
CA ALA A 2 -10.21 -1.61 -0.85
C ALA A 2 -9.29 -1.14 0.28
N MET A 3 -8.01 -1.51 0.17
CA MET A 3 -7.00 -1.15 1.17
C MET A 3 -6.55 0.29 0.91
N GLN A 4 -6.97 1.23 1.75
CA GLN A 4 -6.52 2.62 1.64
C GLN A 4 -5.08 2.75 2.16
N ALA A 5 -4.22 3.43 1.41
CA ALA A 5 -2.89 3.83 1.88
C ALA A 5 -2.65 5.31 1.62
N TYR A 6 -1.73 5.86 2.40
CA TYR A 6 -1.29 7.22 2.20
C TYR A 6 -0.25 7.28 1.08
N CYS A 7 -0.57 7.99 0.01
CA CYS A 7 0.37 8.23 -1.07
C CYS A 7 1.24 9.44 -0.72
N MET A 8 2.54 9.22 -0.53
CA MET A 8 3.46 10.32 -0.19
C MET A 8 3.62 11.33 -1.35
N LYS A 9 3.50 10.90 -2.61
CA LYS A 9 3.51 11.81 -3.77
C LYS A 9 2.26 12.69 -3.83
N CYS A 10 1.08 12.09 -3.65
CA CYS A 10 -0.18 12.83 -3.68
C CYS A 10 -0.51 13.52 -2.35
N LYS A 11 0.26 13.24 -1.29
CA LYS A 11 0.01 13.66 0.10
C LYS A 11 -1.45 13.45 0.55
N ALA A 12 -2.04 12.35 0.10
CA ALA A 12 -3.44 12.03 0.30
C ALA A 12 -3.64 10.54 0.56
N LYS A 13 -4.65 10.20 1.37
CA LYS A 13 -5.11 8.82 1.52
C LYS A 13 -5.90 8.43 0.27
N ARG A 14 -5.51 7.35 -0.38
CA ARG A 14 -6.17 6.82 -1.58
C ARG A 14 -6.28 5.31 -1.49
N GLU A 15 -7.26 4.75 -2.18
CA GLU A 15 -7.35 3.31 -2.37
C GLU A 15 -6.16 2.83 -3.20
N MET A 16 -5.50 1.79 -2.70
CA MET A 16 -4.45 1.13 -3.47
C MET A 16 -5.07 0.28 -4.58
N LYS A 17 -4.58 0.49 -5.80
CA LYS A 17 -4.81 -0.41 -6.92
C LYS A 17 -3.87 -1.62 -6.79
N ASP A 18 -4.33 -2.80 -7.18
CA ASP A 18 -3.53 -4.03 -7.14
C ASP A 18 -2.94 -4.33 -5.74
N ALA A 19 -3.76 -4.13 -4.69
CA ALA A 19 -3.38 -4.41 -3.32
C ALA A 19 -3.15 -5.91 -3.11
N ARG A 20 -1.90 -6.29 -2.81
CA ARG A 20 -1.44 -7.66 -2.56
C ARG A 20 -0.77 -7.76 -1.21
N SER A 21 -1.08 -8.81 -0.48
CA SER A 21 -0.38 -9.15 0.77
C SER A 21 1.01 -9.68 0.43
N ILE A 22 2.04 -9.05 0.96
CA ILE A 22 3.44 -9.45 0.83
C ILE A 22 4.06 -9.63 2.22
N THR A 23 4.93 -10.62 2.36
CA THR A 23 5.77 -10.73 3.56
C THR A 23 7.07 -9.99 3.28
N MET A 24 7.34 -8.97 4.08
CA MET A 24 8.58 -8.20 3.99
C MET A 24 9.78 -9.07 4.38
N LYS A 25 11.00 -8.67 3.96
CA LYS A 25 12.24 -9.41 4.28
C LYS A 25 12.51 -9.54 5.79
N ASN A 26 11.87 -8.70 6.62
CA ASN A 26 11.92 -8.75 8.07
C ASN A 26 10.86 -9.68 8.71
N GLY A 27 10.17 -10.50 7.90
CA GLY A 27 9.15 -11.46 8.37
C GLY A 27 7.79 -10.84 8.69
N ARG A 28 7.61 -9.52 8.55
CA ARG A 28 6.34 -8.85 8.86
C ARG A 28 5.37 -8.88 7.68
N PRO A 29 4.08 -9.20 7.90
CA PRO A 29 3.08 -9.06 6.86
C PRO A 29 2.86 -7.59 6.52
N ALA A 30 2.77 -7.30 5.23
CA ALA A 30 2.46 -5.98 4.73
C ALA A 30 1.54 -6.12 3.51
N THR A 31 0.83 -5.06 3.18
CA THR A 31 0.08 -4.96 1.94
C THR A 31 0.82 -4.02 1.01
N GLN A 32 1.22 -4.50 -0.15
CA GLN A 32 1.75 -3.67 -1.22
C GLN A 32 0.63 -3.35 -2.20
N GLY A 33 0.57 -2.13 -2.71
CA GLY A 33 -0.28 -1.78 -3.84
C GLY A 33 0.31 -0.64 -4.65
N VAL A 34 -0.49 -0.06 -5.53
CA VAL A 34 -0.08 1.00 -6.46
C VAL A 34 -1.05 2.16 -6.36
N CYS A 35 -0.52 3.38 -6.40
CA CYS A 35 -1.34 4.59 -6.50
C CYS A 35 -1.99 4.65 -7.88
N PRO A 36 -3.34 4.65 -7.98
CA PRO A 36 -4.01 4.78 -9.28
C PRO A 36 -3.77 6.14 -9.95
N THR A 37 -3.31 7.14 -9.19
CA THR A 37 -3.18 8.53 -9.65
C THR A 37 -1.77 8.86 -10.12
N CYS A 38 -0.75 8.44 -9.37
CA CYS A 38 0.65 8.76 -9.67
C CYS A 38 1.50 7.53 -10.01
N GLY A 39 0.91 6.33 -10.04
CA GLY A 39 1.59 5.07 -10.36
C GLY A 39 2.63 4.62 -9.33
N THR A 40 2.81 5.34 -8.22
CA THR A 40 3.82 5.02 -7.21
C THR A 40 3.39 3.83 -6.38
N LYS A 41 4.32 2.89 -6.15
CA LYS A 41 4.10 1.75 -5.26
C LYS A 41 3.88 2.25 -3.84
N MET A 42 2.75 1.87 -3.27
CA MET A 42 2.38 2.13 -1.89
C MET A 42 2.55 0.87 -1.07
N PHE A 43 2.95 1.04 0.19
CA PHE A 43 3.09 -0.06 1.13
C PHE A 43 2.34 0.32 2.41
N ARG A 44 1.50 -0.58 2.88
CA ARG A 44 0.83 -0.49 4.17
C ARG A 44 1.27 -1.66 5.01
N ILE A 45 2.10 -1.38 6.01
CA ILE A 45 2.46 -2.38 7.00
C ILE A 45 1.26 -2.48 7.95
N GLY A 46 0.54 -3.59 7.88
CA GLY A 46 -0.44 -3.91 8.91
C GLY A 46 0.31 -4.34 10.15
N LYS A 47 0.06 -3.68 11.29
CA LYS A 47 0.19 -4.41 12.56
C LYS A 47 -0.89 -5.49 12.50
N GLY A 48 -0.49 -6.74 12.73
CA GLY A 48 -1.46 -7.77 13.11
C GLY A 48 -2.29 -7.29 14.30
#